data_AF-A0A7T1TF88-F1
#
_entry.id   AF-A0A7T1TF88-F1
#
_cell.length_a   1.000
_cell.length_b   1.000
_cell.length_c   1.000
_cell.angle_alpha   90.00
_cell.angle_beta   90.00
_cell.angle_gamma   90.00
#
_symmetry.space_group_name_H-M   'P 1'
#
loop_
_entity.id
_entity.type
_entity.pdbx_description
1 polymer ?
#
loop_
_entity_poly.entity_id
_entity_poly.type
_entity_poly.pdbx_seq_one_letter_code
_entity_poly.pdbx_strand_id
1 'polypeptide(L)'
;MGFSSSEIAAAAAIVRVFETGTPAGNYSEVAVLNDGAGISYGISQFTHRSGSLAEVVSRYLASGGVAGRDVFASRLPMLRDRSATAIAKLTADRDFRRALAAAGHAREMREVQEAVAFERYMLPAIRACEGSGFRLPLSLAVIYDSMTHGSYNKIRDRVRVSPAGKGDFEKSWITAYVRERDAWLGSIPRLRSTRYRTRFFKSRIAAGRWGLELPINVHGALITNEILGISPDASGKSGTAAGPNHPPQTMQNEAPQTPTTQPAENPQARPPVSANEVLGRVERGFERAAESFDRVERIGLGAANRTDRAKSLWATVAGTVWQTLWAAVGLLAGLPREVWLVVAVIAAVFTLAYLYRQITLGRLRELKETI
;
A
#
# COMPACT_ATOMS: atom_id res chain seq x y z
N MET A 1 17.73 -13.71 11.69
CA MET A 1 17.88 -12.28 11.31
C MET A 1 16.72 -11.99 10.38
N GLY A 2 15.81 -11.10 10.76
CA GLY A 2 14.63 -10.73 9.98
C GLY A 2 14.64 -9.24 9.67
N PHE A 3 13.70 -8.81 8.83
CA PHE A 3 13.52 -7.40 8.49
C PHE A 3 13.21 -6.56 9.74
N SER A 4 13.78 -5.37 9.79
CA SER A 4 13.47 -4.37 10.81
C SER A 4 12.06 -3.81 10.63
N SER A 5 11.51 -3.23 11.70
CA SER A 5 10.18 -2.61 11.69
C SER A 5 10.08 -1.49 10.64
N SER A 6 11.16 -0.73 10.41
CA SER A 6 11.21 0.33 9.40
C SER A 6 11.15 -0.24 7.97
N GLU A 7 11.84 -1.34 7.70
CA GLU A 7 11.81 -2.00 6.38
C GLU A 7 10.43 -2.60 6.09
N ILE A 8 9.79 -3.19 7.10
CA ILE A 8 8.41 -3.70 7.00
C ILE A 8 7.44 -2.54 6.75
N ALA A 9 7.57 -1.44 7.49
CA ALA A 9 6.73 -0.25 7.32
C ALA A 9 6.90 0.39 5.94
N ALA A 10 8.14 0.47 5.42
CA ALA A 10 8.40 0.99 4.10
C ALA A 10 7.79 0.10 3.00
N ALA A 11 7.95 -1.23 3.10
CA ALA A 11 7.30 -2.18 2.19
C ALA A 11 5.77 -2.05 2.23
N ALA A 12 5.19 -1.92 3.43
CA ALA A 12 3.76 -1.70 3.62
C ALA A 12 3.29 -0.41 2.95
N ALA A 13 3.97 0.70 3.19
CA ALA A 13 3.61 2.01 2.63
C ALA A 13 3.71 2.04 1.09
N ILE A 14 4.72 1.39 0.49
CA ILE A 14 4.81 1.26 -0.97
C ILE A 14 3.57 0.58 -1.54
N VAL A 15 3.14 -0.54 -0.95
CA VAL A 15 1.95 -1.28 -1.41
C VAL A 15 0.67 -0.50 -1.15
N ARG A 16 0.53 0.20 -0.02
CA ARG A 16 -0.61 1.08 0.25
C ARG A 16 -0.76 2.18 -0.80
N VAL A 17 0.35 2.76 -1.26
CA VAL A 17 0.32 3.70 -2.40
C VAL A 17 -0.19 3.00 -3.66
N PHE A 18 0.17 1.75 -3.90
CA PHE A 18 -0.36 1.03 -5.07
C PHE A 18 -1.85 0.70 -4.96
N GLU A 19 -2.37 0.45 -3.77
CA GLU A 19 -3.78 0.10 -3.54
C GLU A 19 -4.68 1.34 -3.46
N THR A 20 -4.22 2.40 -2.81
CA THR A 20 -5.08 3.54 -2.40
C THR A 20 -4.50 4.91 -2.76
N GLY A 21 -3.30 4.95 -3.33
CA GLY A 21 -2.64 6.20 -3.73
C GLY A 21 -1.96 6.97 -2.60
N THR A 22 -2.07 6.52 -1.35
CA THR A 22 -1.46 7.19 -0.18
C THR A 22 -0.57 6.24 0.62
N PRO A 23 0.51 6.74 1.26
CA PRO A 23 1.35 5.91 2.14
C PRO A 23 0.63 5.39 3.37
N ALA A 24 -0.32 6.17 3.90
CA ALA A 24 -1.11 5.79 5.07
C ALA A 24 -2.17 4.72 4.74
N GLY A 25 -2.66 4.67 3.50
CA GLY A 25 -3.81 3.86 3.13
C GLY A 25 -5.14 4.63 3.22
N ASN A 26 -6.24 3.97 2.89
CA ASN A 26 -7.59 4.44 3.19
C ASN A 26 -8.43 3.30 3.78
N TYR A 27 -8.64 3.34 5.10
CA TYR A 27 -9.38 2.32 5.86
C TYR A 27 -10.88 2.32 5.55
N SER A 28 -11.42 3.44 5.08
CA SER A 28 -12.85 3.61 4.79
C SER A 28 -13.19 3.42 3.31
N GLU A 29 -12.20 3.15 2.46
CA GLU A 29 -12.42 2.97 1.02
C GLU A 29 -13.31 1.76 0.77
N VAL A 30 -14.40 1.95 0.02
CA VAL A 30 -15.29 0.87 -0.39
C VAL A 30 -15.49 0.97 -1.90
N ALA A 31 -14.97 -0.03 -2.62
CA ALA A 31 -15.08 -0.12 -4.06
C ALA A 31 -15.88 -1.36 -4.48
N VAL A 32 -16.56 -1.24 -5.62
CA VAL A 32 -17.16 -2.37 -6.34
C VAL A 32 -16.64 -2.30 -7.76
N LEU A 33 -15.82 -3.27 -8.14
CA LEU A 33 -15.19 -3.32 -9.45
C LEU A 33 -15.86 -4.40 -10.32
N ASN A 34 -15.80 -4.22 -11.64
CA ASN A 34 -16.32 -5.18 -12.63
C ASN A 34 -15.35 -6.34 -12.87
N ASP A 35 -14.73 -6.87 -11.81
CA ASP A 35 -13.79 -7.99 -11.85
C ASP A 35 -14.35 -9.26 -11.18
N GLY A 36 -15.59 -9.17 -10.71
CA GLY A 36 -16.30 -10.23 -10.01
C GLY A 36 -15.90 -10.40 -8.54
N ALA A 37 -14.96 -9.62 -8.01
CA ALA A 37 -14.51 -9.73 -6.62
C ALA A 37 -15.59 -9.34 -5.60
N GLY A 38 -16.63 -8.63 -6.04
CA GLY A 38 -17.67 -8.08 -5.19
C GLY A 38 -17.21 -6.77 -4.56
N ILE A 39 -17.55 -6.59 -3.29
CA ILE A 39 -17.05 -5.47 -2.49
C ILE A 39 -15.57 -5.65 -2.23
N SER A 40 -14.80 -4.57 -2.42
CA SER A 40 -13.41 -4.39 -1.97
C SER A 40 -13.38 -3.29 -0.92
N TYR A 41 -12.63 -3.50 0.17
CA TYR A 41 -12.68 -2.63 1.34
C TYR A 41 -11.31 -2.34 1.94
N GLY A 42 -11.05 -1.08 2.30
CA GLY A 42 -9.99 -0.69 3.21
C GLY A 42 -8.56 -0.70 2.63
N ILE A 43 -7.58 -0.68 3.54
CA ILE A 43 -6.15 -0.42 3.24
C ILE A 43 -5.51 -1.42 2.27
N SER A 44 -6.05 -2.64 2.21
CA SER A 44 -5.56 -3.74 1.37
C SER A 44 -6.62 -4.23 0.40
N GLN A 45 -7.71 -3.47 0.21
CA GLN A 45 -8.82 -3.83 -0.68
C GLN A 45 -9.35 -5.25 -0.41
N PHE A 46 -9.67 -5.55 0.85
CA PHE A 46 -10.19 -6.85 1.27
C PHE A 46 -11.48 -7.16 0.52
N THR A 47 -11.53 -8.31 -0.18
CA THR A 47 -12.64 -8.62 -1.07
C THR A 47 -13.60 -9.65 -0.50
N HIS A 48 -14.87 -9.56 -0.90
CA HIS A 48 -15.86 -10.59 -0.60
C HIS A 48 -15.45 -11.92 -1.25
N ARG A 49 -15.11 -11.90 -2.54
CA ARG A 49 -14.73 -13.13 -3.27
C ARG A 49 -13.52 -13.82 -2.66
N SER A 50 -12.53 -13.14 -2.10
CA SER A 50 -11.35 -13.81 -1.49
C SER A 50 -11.65 -14.42 -0.12
N GLY A 51 -12.74 -13.99 0.53
CA GLY A 51 -13.05 -14.28 1.93
C GLY A 51 -12.32 -13.37 2.93
N SER A 52 -11.41 -12.50 2.49
CA SER A 52 -10.66 -11.63 3.42
C SER A 52 -11.57 -10.55 4.03
N LEU A 53 -12.59 -10.07 3.32
CA LEU A 53 -13.56 -9.14 3.88
C LEU A 53 -14.40 -9.80 5.00
N ALA A 54 -14.77 -11.07 4.83
CA ALA A 54 -15.49 -11.82 5.85
C ALA A 54 -14.66 -11.96 7.14
N GLU A 55 -13.36 -12.17 7.01
CA GLU A 55 -12.43 -12.22 8.13
C GLU A 55 -12.32 -10.88 8.86
N VAL A 56 -12.12 -9.77 8.14
CA VAL A 56 -12.07 -8.42 8.71
C VAL A 56 -13.34 -8.12 9.50
N VAL A 57 -14.52 -8.33 8.90
CA VAL A 57 -15.80 -8.07 9.57
C VAL A 57 -15.99 -8.99 10.78
N SER A 58 -15.63 -10.26 10.67
CA SER A 58 -15.73 -11.22 11.77
C SER A 58 -14.84 -10.83 12.95
N ARG A 59 -13.60 -10.39 12.70
CA ARG A 59 -12.66 -9.96 13.74
C ARG A 59 -13.06 -8.63 14.37
N TYR A 60 -13.56 -7.68 13.56
CA TYR A 60 -14.09 -6.41 14.07
C TYR A 60 -15.28 -6.59 15.02
N LEU A 61 -16.20 -7.50 14.69
CA LEU A 61 -17.29 -7.84 15.60
C LEU A 61 -16.77 -8.48 16.90
N ALA A 62 -15.78 -9.37 16.79
CA ALA A 62 -15.16 -10.03 17.94
C ALA A 62 -14.38 -9.06 18.85
N SER A 63 -13.79 -8.00 18.28
CA SER A 63 -13.08 -6.95 19.04
C SER A 63 -14.02 -5.94 19.71
N GLY A 64 -15.34 -6.15 19.66
CA GLY A 64 -16.31 -5.26 20.28
C GLY A 64 -16.71 -4.06 19.42
N GLY A 65 -16.37 -4.05 18.13
CA GLY A 65 -16.73 -2.97 17.21
C GLY A 65 -18.23 -2.60 17.25
N VAL A 66 -18.50 -1.29 17.28
CA VAL A 66 -19.86 -0.73 17.45
C VAL A 66 -20.42 -0.19 16.13
N ALA A 67 -19.61 0.53 15.35
CA ALA A 67 -20.07 1.15 14.12
C ALA A 67 -20.50 0.09 13.10
N GLY A 68 -21.78 0.10 12.71
CA GLY A 68 -22.33 -0.86 11.75
C GLY A 68 -22.51 -2.28 12.29
N ARG A 69 -22.37 -2.51 13.61
CA ARG A 69 -22.39 -3.84 14.24
C ARG A 69 -23.58 -4.70 13.83
N ASP A 70 -24.81 -4.17 13.91
CA ASP A 70 -26.02 -4.94 13.61
C ASP A 70 -26.12 -5.31 12.13
N VAL A 71 -25.71 -4.39 11.25
CA VAL A 71 -25.61 -4.64 9.81
C VAL A 71 -24.57 -5.73 9.55
N PHE A 72 -23.39 -5.65 10.15
CA PHE A 72 -22.35 -6.65 9.99
C PHE A 72 -22.78 -8.02 10.52
N ALA A 73 -23.34 -8.09 11.72
CA ALA A 73 -23.79 -9.34 12.34
C ALA A 73 -24.85 -10.05 11.47
N SER A 74 -25.82 -9.29 10.95
CA SER A 74 -26.87 -9.85 10.08
C SER A 74 -26.37 -10.27 8.69
N ARG A 75 -25.36 -9.58 8.13
CA ARG A 75 -24.81 -9.89 6.80
C ARG A 75 -23.64 -10.87 6.81
N LEU A 76 -23.01 -11.13 7.96
CA LEU A 76 -21.82 -11.98 8.06
C LEU A 76 -22.01 -13.40 7.48
N PRO A 77 -23.14 -14.10 7.67
CA PRO A 77 -23.36 -15.39 7.01
C PRO A 77 -23.32 -15.29 5.48
N MET A 78 -23.95 -14.26 4.91
CA MET A 78 -23.94 -14.02 3.46
C MET A 78 -22.55 -13.58 2.97
N LEU A 79 -21.80 -12.85 3.79
CA LEU A 79 -20.43 -12.45 3.47
C LEU A 79 -19.46 -13.63 3.46
N ARG A 80 -19.72 -14.66 4.28
CA ARG A 80 -18.98 -15.93 4.27
C ARG A 80 -19.35 -16.80 3.06
N ASP A 81 -20.57 -16.67 2.53
CA ASP A 81 -20.95 -17.30 1.28
C ASP A 81 -20.26 -16.59 0.10
N ARG A 82 -19.41 -17.34 -0.61
CA ARG A 82 -18.62 -16.86 -1.77
C ARG A 82 -19.29 -17.21 -3.11
N SER A 83 -20.55 -17.64 -3.09
CA SER A 83 -21.36 -17.87 -4.30
C SER A 83 -21.57 -16.57 -5.09
N ALA A 84 -21.73 -16.69 -6.40
CA ALA A 84 -21.99 -15.52 -7.26
C ALA A 84 -23.26 -14.77 -6.83
N THR A 85 -24.28 -15.51 -6.36
CA THR A 85 -25.53 -14.95 -5.86
C THR A 85 -25.34 -14.13 -4.59
N ALA A 86 -24.62 -14.66 -3.58
CA ALA A 86 -24.34 -13.91 -2.35
C ALA A 86 -23.48 -12.67 -2.63
N ILE A 87 -22.46 -12.80 -3.48
CA ILE A 87 -21.62 -11.69 -3.92
C ILE A 87 -22.46 -10.59 -4.57
N ALA A 88 -23.34 -10.95 -5.51
CA ALA A 88 -24.20 -9.98 -6.18
C ALA A 88 -25.15 -9.26 -5.21
N LYS A 89 -25.75 -10.01 -4.27
CA LYS A 89 -26.67 -9.44 -3.26
C LYS A 89 -25.97 -8.45 -2.34
N LEU A 90 -24.83 -8.83 -1.73
CA LEU A 90 -24.10 -7.91 -0.85
C LEU A 90 -23.51 -6.71 -1.60
N THR A 91 -23.07 -6.91 -2.85
CA THR A 91 -22.61 -5.81 -3.70
C THR A 91 -23.71 -4.74 -3.91
N ALA A 92 -24.96 -5.17 -4.06
CA ALA A 92 -26.10 -4.28 -4.19
C ALA A 92 -26.53 -3.64 -2.85
N ASP A 93 -26.22 -4.27 -1.70
CA ASP A 93 -26.56 -3.78 -0.37
C ASP A 93 -25.83 -2.46 -0.06
N ARG A 94 -26.59 -1.35 -0.08
CA ARG A 94 -26.07 0.00 0.18
C ARG A 94 -25.78 0.22 1.66
N ASP A 95 -26.55 -0.39 2.54
CA ASP A 95 -26.41 -0.20 3.98
C ASP A 95 -25.17 -0.91 4.49
N PHE A 96 -24.91 -2.12 3.98
CA PHE A 96 -23.67 -2.84 4.26
C PHE A 96 -22.43 -2.05 3.81
N ARG A 97 -22.45 -1.47 2.60
CA ARG A 97 -21.32 -0.63 2.12
C ARG A 97 -21.14 0.66 2.91
N ARG A 98 -22.22 1.31 3.33
CA ARG A 98 -22.15 2.49 4.20
C ARG A 98 -21.63 2.14 5.59
N ALA A 99 -22.04 1.00 6.14
CA ALA A 99 -21.55 0.49 7.41
C ALA A 99 -20.04 0.24 7.35
N LEU A 100 -19.53 -0.36 6.26
CA LEU A 100 -18.09 -0.54 6.03
C LEU A 100 -17.35 0.81 6.02
N ALA A 101 -17.81 1.77 5.21
CA ALA A 101 -17.17 3.09 5.14
C ALA A 101 -17.17 3.81 6.50
N ALA A 102 -18.27 3.74 7.25
CA ALA A 102 -18.36 4.32 8.59
C ALA A 102 -17.41 3.63 9.58
N ALA A 103 -17.38 2.29 9.56
CA ALA A 103 -16.54 1.52 10.45
C ALA A 103 -15.04 1.76 10.19
N GLY A 104 -14.62 2.06 8.96
CA GLY A 104 -13.21 2.38 8.64
C GLY A 104 -12.63 3.59 9.40
N HIS A 105 -13.48 4.44 9.97
CA HIS A 105 -13.06 5.54 10.84
C HIS A 105 -12.87 5.13 12.31
N ALA A 106 -13.39 3.97 12.73
CA ALA A 106 -13.25 3.47 14.09
C ALA A 106 -11.86 2.85 14.29
N ARG A 107 -11.25 3.13 15.44
CA ARG A 107 -9.91 2.64 15.80
C ARG A 107 -9.82 1.12 15.72
N GLU A 108 -10.81 0.41 16.25
CA GLU A 108 -10.83 -1.05 16.31
C GLU A 108 -10.90 -1.67 14.90
N MET A 109 -11.60 -1.02 13.95
CA MET A 109 -11.64 -1.48 12.57
C MET A 109 -10.28 -1.30 11.88
N ARG A 110 -9.59 -0.19 12.18
CA ARG A 110 -8.26 0.08 11.63
C ARG A 110 -7.25 -0.96 12.13
N GLU A 111 -7.23 -1.20 13.44
CA GLU A 111 -6.40 -2.22 14.08
C GLU A 111 -6.67 -3.62 13.48
N VAL A 112 -7.94 -3.97 13.25
CA VAL A 112 -8.30 -5.25 12.62
C VAL A 112 -7.85 -5.32 11.17
N GLN A 113 -8.04 -4.26 10.37
CA GLN A 113 -7.55 -4.23 8.99
C GLN A 113 -6.03 -4.40 8.93
N GLU A 114 -5.32 -3.72 9.82
CA GLU A 114 -3.88 -3.83 9.96
C GLU A 114 -3.46 -5.27 10.28
N ALA A 115 -4.03 -5.88 11.32
CA ALA A 115 -3.72 -7.25 11.70
C ALA A 115 -3.99 -8.24 10.56
N VAL A 116 -5.14 -8.13 9.89
CA VAL A 116 -5.49 -9.02 8.77
C VAL A 116 -4.56 -8.78 7.58
N ALA A 117 -4.21 -7.53 7.25
CA ALA A 117 -3.25 -7.25 6.17
C ALA A 117 -1.87 -7.85 6.48
N PHE A 118 -1.42 -7.72 7.72
CA PHE A 118 -0.15 -8.25 8.18
C PHE A 118 -0.14 -9.79 8.09
N GLU A 119 -1.11 -10.46 8.71
CA GLU A 119 -1.18 -11.91 8.79
C GLU A 119 -1.39 -12.59 7.43
N ARG A 120 -2.26 -12.03 6.58
CA ARG A 120 -2.61 -12.65 5.29
C ARG A 120 -1.57 -12.43 4.21
N TYR A 121 -0.81 -11.33 4.28
CA TYR A 121 0.03 -10.91 3.16
C TYR A 121 1.48 -10.61 3.57
N MET A 122 1.72 -9.84 4.62
CA MET A 122 3.09 -9.45 5.01
C MET A 122 3.85 -10.61 5.64
N LEU A 123 3.26 -11.30 6.60
CA LEU A 123 3.90 -12.41 7.30
C LEU A 123 4.25 -13.57 6.33
N PRO A 124 3.38 -13.98 5.39
CA PRO A 124 3.76 -14.91 4.34
C PRO A 124 4.91 -14.40 3.46
N ALA A 125 4.98 -13.09 3.17
CA ALA A 125 6.06 -12.50 2.39
C ALA A 125 7.41 -12.56 3.13
N ILE A 126 7.41 -12.24 4.43
CA ILE A 126 8.57 -12.39 5.30
C ILE A 126 9.05 -13.84 5.30
N ARG A 127 8.15 -14.81 5.50
CA ARG A 127 8.49 -16.25 5.49
C ARG A 127 9.04 -16.70 4.13
N ALA A 128 8.51 -16.18 3.03
CA ALA A 128 9.02 -16.49 1.69
C ALA A 128 10.42 -15.92 1.46
N CYS A 129 10.70 -14.70 1.95
CA CYS A 129 12.06 -14.15 1.96
C CYS A 129 13.01 -15.01 2.81
N GLU A 130 12.63 -15.33 4.04
CA GLU A 130 13.45 -16.12 4.97
C GLU A 130 13.77 -17.51 4.39
N GLY A 131 12.77 -18.21 3.85
CA GLY A 131 12.96 -19.50 3.21
C GLY A 131 13.83 -19.46 1.96
N SER A 132 13.96 -18.29 1.32
CA SER A 132 14.83 -18.07 0.15
C SER A 132 16.20 -17.47 0.52
N GLY A 133 16.43 -17.17 1.80
CA GLY A 133 17.63 -16.47 2.27
C GLY A 133 17.69 -14.98 1.90
N PHE A 134 16.57 -14.38 1.48
CA PHE A 134 16.50 -12.99 1.04
C PHE A 134 16.45 -12.02 2.23
N ARG A 135 17.23 -10.94 2.14
CA ARG A 135 17.40 -9.95 3.23
C ARG A 135 17.23 -8.50 2.80
N LEU A 136 17.12 -8.22 1.51
CA LEU A 136 17.03 -6.86 1.00
C LEU A 136 15.60 -6.32 1.13
N PRO A 137 15.40 -5.09 1.64
CA PRO A 137 14.07 -4.47 1.76
C PRO A 137 13.27 -4.44 0.46
N LEU A 138 13.94 -4.21 -0.67
CA LEU A 138 13.29 -4.24 -1.98
C LEU A 138 12.71 -5.63 -2.31
N SER A 139 13.37 -6.72 -1.90
CA SER A 139 12.87 -8.08 -2.08
C SER A 139 11.59 -8.32 -1.29
N LEU A 140 11.54 -7.85 -0.04
CA LEU A 140 10.33 -7.91 0.79
C LEU A 140 9.18 -7.15 0.12
N ALA A 141 9.41 -5.90 -0.32
CA ALA A 141 8.37 -5.10 -0.95
C ALA A 141 7.83 -5.74 -2.25
N VAL A 142 8.70 -6.34 -3.06
CA VAL A 142 8.31 -7.07 -4.29
C VAL A 142 7.43 -8.28 -3.96
N ILE A 143 7.83 -9.09 -2.99
CA ILE A 143 7.10 -10.31 -2.61
C ILE A 143 5.78 -9.95 -1.94
N TYR A 144 5.78 -8.97 -1.04
CA TYR A 144 4.59 -8.47 -0.36
C TYR A 144 3.54 -7.92 -1.33
N ASP A 145 3.93 -7.05 -2.27
CA ASP A 145 3.03 -6.56 -3.33
C ASP A 145 2.48 -7.73 -4.17
N SER A 146 3.32 -8.73 -4.45
CA SER A 146 2.92 -9.88 -5.26
C SER A 146 1.95 -10.81 -4.54
N MET A 147 2.03 -10.92 -3.21
CA MET A 147 1.08 -11.66 -2.39
C MET A 147 -0.24 -10.91 -2.23
N THR A 148 -0.17 -9.60 -2.00
CA THR A 148 -1.34 -8.72 -1.92
C THR A 148 -2.14 -8.73 -3.23
N HIS A 149 -1.46 -8.60 -4.37
CA HIS A 149 -2.06 -8.72 -5.70
C HIS A 149 -2.50 -10.17 -6.04
N GLY A 150 -2.00 -11.18 -5.33
CA GLY A 150 -2.29 -12.60 -5.62
C GLY A 150 -1.56 -13.16 -6.84
N SER A 151 -0.46 -12.53 -7.29
CA SER A 151 0.37 -13.01 -8.40
C SER A 151 1.55 -13.87 -7.96
N TYR A 152 1.90 -13.92 -6.67
CA TYR A 152 3.11 -14.61 -6.20
C TYR A 152 3.23 -16.05 -6.69
N ASN A 153 2.28 -16.91 -6.33
CA ASN A 153 2.27 -18.34 -6.72
C ASN A 153 2.12 -18.56 -8.23
N LYS A 154 1.57 -17.59 -8.97
CA LYS A 154 1.43 -17.71 -10.43
C LYS A 154 2.77 -17.55 -11.16
N ILE A 155 3.72 -16.83 -10.55
CA ILE A 155 4.98 -16.41 -11.20
C ILE A 155 6.21 -17.07 -10.58
N ARG A 156 6.24 -17.29 -9.26
CA ARG A 156 7.42 -17.75 -8.51
C ARG A 156 8.10 -18.95 -9.19
N ASP A 157 7.32 -19.95 -9.56
CA ASP A 157 7.83 -21.22 -10.11
C ASP A 157 8.21 -21.14 -11.60
N ARG A 158 7.98 -19.99 -12.25
CA ARG A 158 8.44 -19.70 -13.62
C ARG A 158 9.85 -19.12 -13.65
N VAL A 159 10.32 -18.58 -12.52
CA VAL A 159 11.61 -17.89 -12.46
C VAL A 159 12.75 -18.90 -12.50
N ARG A 160 13.57 -18.81 -13.55
CA ARG A 160 14.77 -19.63 -13.72
C ARG A 160 15.99 -18.73 -13.68
N VAL A 161 16.81 -18.89 -12.65
CA VAL A 161 18.10 -18.22 -12.50
C VAL A 161 19.13 -19.27 -12.14
N SER A 162 20.20 -19.36 -12.92
CA SER A 162 21.32 -20.25 -12.60
C SER A 162 21.98 -19.80 -11.29
N PRO A 163 22.19 -20.70 -10.32
CA PRO A 163 22.98 -20.38 -9.11
C PRO A 163 24.45 -20.10 -9.41
N ALA A 164 24.91 -20.40 -10.63
CA ALA A 164 26.31 -20.42 -11.00
C ALA A 164 26.85 -19.03 -11.37
N GLY A 165 27.55 -18.42 -10.40
CA GLY A 165 28.61 -17.44 -10.65
C GLY A 165 28.55 -16.23 -9.74
N LYS A 166 29.29 -16.26 -8.61
CA LYS A 166 29.76 -15.14 -7.71
C LYS A 166 28.94 -13.83 -7.64
N GLY A 167 27.66 -13.87 -7.93
CA GLY A 167 26.73 -12.76 -7.98
C GLY A 167 25.62 -12.96 -6.98
N ASP A 168 25.03 -11.85 -6.56
CA ASP A 168 23.96 -11.79 -5.57
C ASP A 168 22.70 -12.52 -6.09
N PHE A 169 22.51 -13.78 -5.68
CA PHE A 169 21.40 -14.65 -6.09
C PHE A 169 20.05 -13.98 -5.82
N GLU A 170 19.90 -13.32 -4.67
CA GLU A 170 18.69 -12.59 -4.30
C GLU A 170 18.35 -11.52 -5.33
N LYS A 171 19.32 -10.66 -5.67
CA LYS A 171 19.12 -9.61 -6.69
C LYS A 171 18.76 -10.19 -8.05
N SER A 172 19.42 -11.29 -8.42
CA SER A 172 19.20 -11.95 -9.71
C SER A 172 17.80 -12.56 -9.80
N TRP A 173 17.39 -13.29 -8.76
CA TRP A 173 16.06 -13.90 -8.66
C TRP A 173 14.94 -12.86 -8.64
N ILE A 174 15.06 -11.82 -7.80
CA ILE A 174 14.06 -10.75 -7.72
C ILE A 174 13.96 -9.97 -9.04
N THR A 175 15.09 -9.71 -9.69
CA THR A 175 15.09 -9.07 -11.02
C THR A 175 14.35 -9.92 -12.05
N ALA A 176 14.63 -11.22 -12.11
CA ALA A 176 13.94 -12.13 -13.00
C ALA A 176 12.44 -12.22 -12.67
N TYR A 177 12.09 -12.36 -11.38
CA TYR A 177 10.72 -12.38 -10.91
C TYR A 177 9.92 -11.14 -11.33
N VAL A 178 10.46 -9.94 -11.12
CA VAL A 178 9.78 -8.69 -11.48
C VAL A 178 9.60 -8.58 -13.00
N ARG A 179 10.56 -9.08 -13.80
CA ARG A 179 10.43 -9.13 -15.27
C ARG A 179 9.32 -10.08 -15.71
N GLU A 180 9.29 -11.30 -15.18
CA GLU A 180 8.25 -12.29 -15.45
C GLU A 180 6.86 -11.78 -15.05
N ARG A 181 6.75 -11.18 -13.86
CA ARG A 181 5.50 -10.59 -13.39
C ARG A 181 5.03 -9.44 -14.28
N ASP A 182 5.93 -8.54 -14.69
CA ASP A 182 5.59 -7.44 -15.60
C ASP A 182 5.12 -7.92 -16.97
N ALA A 183 5.75 -8.96 -17.52
CA ALA A 183 5.34 -9.59 -18.77
C ALA A 183 3.96 -10.25 -18.63
N TRP A 184 3.74 -11.00 -17.55
CA TRP A 184 2.46 -11.63 -17.27
C TRP A 184 1.33 -10.61 -17.11
N LEU A 185 1.53 -9.53 -16.34
CA LEU A 185 0.56 -8.43 -16.22
C LEU A 185 0.26 -7.78 -17.57
N GLY A 186 1.28 -7.62 -18.43
CA GLY A 186 1.13 -7.12 -19.80
C GLY A 186 0.32 -8.04 -20.72
N SER A 187 0.39 -9.35 -20.51
CA SER A 187 -0.29 -10.34 -21.34
C SER A 187 -1.81 -10.38 -21.12
N ILE A 188 -2.29 -9.96 -19.94
CA ILE A 188 -3.71 -10.04 -19.56
C ILE A 188 -4.37 -8.65 -19.68
N PRO A 189 -5.30 -8.41 -20.64
CA PRO A 189 -5.84 -7.08 -20.91
C PRO A 189 -6.31 -6.30 -19.68
N ARG A 190 -7.09 -6.94 -18.80
CA ARG A 190 -7.62 -6.32 -17.57
C ARG A 190 -6.57 -5.99 -16.51
N LEU A 191 -5.36 -6.56 -16.59
CA LEU A 191 -4.27 -6.34 -15.64
C LEU A 191 -3.18 -5.42 -16.20
N ARG A 192 -3.24 -5.03 -17.48
CA ARG A 192 -2.21 -4.17 -18.10
C ARG A 192 -2.04 -2.85 -17.36
N SER A 193 -3.12 -2.30 -16.84
CA SER A 193 -3.10 -1.06 -16.06
C SER A 193 -2.33 -1.19 -14.76
N THR A 194 -2.17 -2.38 -14.16
CA THR A 194 -1.47 -2.56 -12.88
C THR A 194 0.05 -2.70 -13.01
N ARG A 195 0.58 -2.66 -14.25
CA ARG A 195 2.04 -2.72 -14.52
C ARG A 195 2.84 -1.57 -13.93
N TYR A 196 2.19 -0.47 -13.50
CA TYR A 196 2.90 0.62 -12.80
C TYR A 196 3.66 0.09 -11.57
N ARG A 197 3.11 -0.91 -10.88
CA ARG A 197 3.70 -1.56 -9.69
C ARG A 197 5.05 -2.20 -10.01
N THR A 198 5.09 -3.07 -11.01
CA THR A 198 6.33 -3.73 -11.44
C THR A 198 7.30 -2.76 -12.10
N ARG A 199 6.81 -1.72 -12.77
CA ARG A 199 7.65 -0.65 -13.34
C ARG A 199 8.37 0.15 -12.25
N PHE A 200 7.70 0.44 -11.14
CA PHE A 200 8.35 1.04 -9.96
C PHE A 200 9.47 0.13 -9.45
N PHE A 201 9.23 -1.15 -9.24
CA PHE A 201 10.29 -2.05 -8.77
C PHE A 201 11.45 -2.18 -9.76
N LYS A 202 11.15 -2.28 -11.07
CA LYS A 202 12.18 -2.26 -12.13
C LYS A 202 13.05 -1.00 -12.04
N SER A 203 12.47 0.16 -11.77
CA SER A 203 13.26 1.40 -11.66
C SER A 203 14.17 1.39 -10.43
N ARG A 204 13.73 0.82 -9.30
CA ARG A 204 14.57 0.69 -8.09
C ARG A 204 15.71 -0.29 -8.29
N ILE A 205 15.43 -1.42 -8.93
CA ILE A 205 16.43 -2.42 -9.33
C ILE A 205 17.49 -1.78 -10.24
N ALA A 206 17.06 -1.08 -11.29
CA ALA A 206 17.97 -0.43 -12.24
C ALA A 206 18.85 0.65 -11.59
N ALA A 207 18.33 1.34 -10.57
CA ALA A 207 19.06 2.34 -9.81
C ALA A 207 19.93 1.77 -8.68
N GLY A 208 19.99 0.44 -8.50
CA GLY A 208 20.73 -0.19 -7.40
C GLY A 208 20.15 0.09 -6.01
N ARG A 209 18.90 0.57 -5.90
CA ARG A 209 18.24 0.99 -4.66
C ARG A 209 17.59 -0.18 -3.93
N TRP A 210 18.41 -1.14 -3.52
CA TRP A 210 17.95 -2.39 -2.87
C TRP A 210 17.53 -2.20 -1.40
N GLY A 211 18.05 -1.17 -0.74
CA GLY A 211 17.74 -0.84 0.67
C GLY A 211 16.44 -0.08 0.87
N LEU A 212 15.80 0.41 -0.20
CA LEU A 212 14.62 1.29 -0.15
C LEU A 212 14.84 2.51 0.77
N GLU A 213 15.98 3.17 0.65
CA GLU A 213 16.31 4.31 1.49
C GLU A 213 15.25 5.41 1.39
N LEU A 214 14.85 5.97 2.54
CA LEU A 214 13.91 7.08 2.63
C LEU A 214 14.67 8.42 2.52
N PRO A 215 14.07 9.45 1.90
CA PRO A 215 12.71 9.47 1.36
C PRO A 215 12.60 8.79 0.00
N ILE A 216 11.45 8.16 -0.28
CA ILE A 216 11.17 7.50 -1.56
C ILE A 216 9.86 8.02 -2.16
N ASN A 217 9.91 8.38 -3.45
CA ASN A 217 8.72 8.74 -4.21
C ASN A 217 8.14 7.51 -4.92
N VAL A 218 6.88 7.22 -4.65
CA VAL A 218 6.09 6.14 -5.25
C VAL A 218 4.92 6.79 -5.98
N HIS A 219 5.00 6.90 -7.31
CA HIS A 219 3.93 7.48 -8.15
C HIS A 219 3.38 8.83 -7.68
N GLY A 220 4.27 9.73 -7.20
CA GLY A 220 3.89 11.05 -6.70
C GLY A 220 3.66 11.12 -5.19
N ALA A 221 3.50 9.99 -4.50
CA ALA A 221 3.44 9.94 -3.05
C ALA A 221 4.85 9.85 -2.45
N LEU A 222 5.21 10.81 -1.59
CA LEU A 222 6.48 10.81 -0.87
C LEU A 222 6.33 10.01 0.43
N ILE A 223 7.19 9.01 0.62
CA ILE A 223 7.30 8.25 1.87
C ILE A 223 8.55 8.74 2.60
N THR A 224 8.40 9.14 3.86
CA THR A 224 9.48 9.66 4.72
C THR A 224 9.49 8.95 6.06
N ASN A 225 10.56 9.12 6.84
CA ASN A 225 10.64 8.57 8.20
C ASN A 225 9.49 9.08 9.08
N GLU A 226 9.13 10.35 8.95
CA GLU A 226 8.06 10.99 9.72
C GLU A 226 6.70 10.35 9.42
N ILE A 227 6.40 10.10 8.14
CA ILE A 227 5.15 9.44 7.73
C ILE A 227 5.06 8.02 8.29
N LEU A 228 6.19 7.33 8.41
CA LEU A 228 6.25 5.96 8.95
C LEU A 228 6.38 5.92 10.48
N GLY A 229 6.53 7.07 11.17
CA GLY A 229 6.76 7.09 12.61
C GLY A 229 8.14 6.68 13.07
N ILE A 230 9.10 6.66 12.17
CA ILE A 230 10.46 6.26 12.48
C ILE A 230 11.16 7.49 13.05
N SER A 231 11.45 7.49 14.36
CA SER A 231 12.27 8.54 14.96
C SER A 231 13.67 8.56 14.33
N PRO A 232 14.28 9.75 14.11
CA PRO A 232 15.60 9.88 13.48
C PRO A 232 16.73 9.09 14.19
N ASP A 233 16.54 8.77 15.47
CA ASP A 233 17.57 8.12 16.30
C ASP A 233 17.72 6.61 16.05
N ALA A 234 16.86 5.99 15.23
CA ALA A 234 16.91 4.55 14.96
C ALA A 234 17.88 4.16 13.83
N SER A 235 18.34 5.11 13.01
CA SER A 235 19.15 4.83 11.81
C SER A 235 20.66 5.07 11.96
N GLY A 236 21.19 5.22 13.17
CA GLY A 236 22.58 5.68 13.33
C GLY A 236 23.32 5.16 14.56
N LYS A 237 23.58 3.85 14.65
CA LYS A 237 24.75 3.30 15.38
C LYS A 237 25.33 2.08 14.66
N SER A 238 25.87 2.28 13.46
CA SER A 238 27.05 1.51 13.06
C SER A 238 28.24 2.20 13.73
N GLY A 239 28.46 1.85 15.00
CA GLY A 239 29.56 2.36 15.79
C GLY A 239 30.86 1.73 15.33
N THR A 240 31.60 2.46 14.50
CA THR A 240 33.06 2.34 14.40
C THR A 240 33.64 2.52 15.80
N ALA A 241 34.04 1.44 16.44
CA ALA A 241 34.87 1.49 17.64
C ALA A 241 36.30 1.17 17.23
N ALA A 242 37.09 2.23 17.11
CA ALA A 242 38.54 2.17 17.19
C ALA A 242 38.94 1.44 18.48
N GLY A 243 39.96 0.58 18.36
CA GLY A 243 40.40 -0.31 19.43
C GLY A 243 41.04 0.40 20.63
N PRO A 244 41.38 -0.41 21.63
CA PRO A 244 42.68 -0.28 22.27
C PRO A 244 43.48 -1.59 22.25
N ASN A 245 44.79 -1.40 22.05
CA ASN A 245 45.87 -2.37 22.10
C ASN A 245 45.79 -3.40 23.23
N HIS A 246 46.17 -4.65 22.96
CA HIS A 246 47.13 -5.43 23.77
C HIS A 246 47.72 -6.63 22.98
N PRO A 247 48.91 -7.15 23.37
CA PRO A 247 50.03 -7.51 22.47
C PRO A 247 50.14 -9.04 22.16
N PRO A 248 51.17 -9.51 21.40
CA PRO A 248 51.07 -10.67 20.53
C PRO A 248 51.22 -12.01 21.25
N GLN A 249 50.46 -13.02 20.83
CA GLN A 249 50.75 -14.42 21.12
C GLN A 249 51.23 -15.16 19.87
N THR A 250 52.32 -15.87 20.10
CA THR A 250 53.18 -16.64 19.21
C THR A 250 52.51 -17.86 18.57
N MET A 251 53.09 -18.22 17.43
CA MET A 251 52.81 -19.37 16.56
C MET A 251 52.75 -20.72 17.28
N GLN A 252 51.93 -21.65 16.76
CA GLN A 252 52.41 -22.98 16.35
C GLN A 252 51.45 -23.67 15.38
N ASN A 253 52.08 -24.39 14.45
CA ASN A 253 51.54 -25.01 13.24
C ASN A 253 50.70 -26.27 13.51
N GLU A 254 49.73 -26.54 12.64
CA GLU A 254 49.65 -27.83 11.93
C GLU A 254 48.79 -27.71 10.65
N ALA A 255 49.25 -28.35 9.57
CA ALA A 255 48.63 -28.46 8.26
C ALA A 255 48.59 -29.96 7.88
N PRO A 256 48.14 -30.36 6.67
CA PRO A 256 46.82 -30.24 6.08
C PRO A 256 46.25 -31.64 5.70
N GLN A 257 44.93 -31.83 5.68
CA GLN A 257 44.32 -33.01 5.05
C GLN A 257 43.33 -32.60 3.94
N THR A 258 43.63 -33.06 2.73
CA THR A 258 42.87 -32.91 1.47
C THR A 258 41.95 -34.14 1.26
N PRO A 259 41.10 -34.18 0.22
CA PRO A 259 39.65 -34.08 0.32
C PRO A 259 38.93 -35.42 0.12
N THR A 260 37.87 -35.69 0.88
CA THR A 260 36.92 -36.77 0.58
C THR A 260 35.66 -36.21 -0.06
N THR A 261 35.44 -36.63 -1.30
CA THR A 261 34.26 -36.40 -2.13
C THR A 261 33.03 -37.04 -1.49
N GLN A 262 31.99 -36.25 -1.20
CA GLN A 262 30.63 -36.75 -0.90
C GLN A 262 29.57 -35.96 -1.68
N PRO A 263 28.48 -36.61 -2.15
CA PRO A 263 27.46 -36.01 -3.00
C PRO A 263 26.51 -35.11 -2.20
N ALA A 264 25.91 -34.13 -2.90
CA ALA A 264 25.01 -33.13 -2.32
C ALA A 264 23.81 -33.74 -1.58
N GLU A 265 23.78 -33.58 -0.25
CA GLU A 265 22.60 -33.82 0.58
C GLU A 265 21.80 -32.52 0.81
N ASN A 266 20.48 -32.67 0.69
CA ASN A 266 19.45 -31.70 1.02
C ASN A 266 19.67 -31.08 2.43
N PRO A 267 19.55 -29.75 2.61
CA PRO A 267 19.55 -29.17 3.95
C PRO A 267 18.25 -29.53 4.68
N GLN A 268 18.30 -30.54 5.54
CA GLN A 268 17.30 -30.76 6.57
C GLN A 268 17.29 -29.60 7.58
N ALA A 269 16.10 -29.37 8.11
CA ALA A 269 15.68 -28.21 8.88
C ALA A 269 16.52 -27.96 10.14
N ARG A 270 16.93 -26.70 10.32
CA ARG A 270 17.27 -26.16 11.65
C ARG A 270 15.98 -26.08 12.50
N PRO A 271 16.06 -26.23 13.83
CA PRO A 271 14.87 -26.19 14.69
C PRO A 271 14.15 -24.85 14.53
N PRO A 272 12.81 -24.83 14.46
CA PRO A 272 12.06 -23.61 14.22
C PRO A 272 12.17 -22.68 15.43
N VAL A 273 12.61 -21.45 15.20
CA VAL A 273 12.25 -20.31 16.07
C VAL A 273 10.71 -20.29 16.10
N SER A 274 10.12 -20.33 17.30
CA SER A 274 8.67 -20.52 17.42
C SER A 274 7.93 -19.40 16.66
N ALA A 275 6.96 -19.77 15.83
CA ALA A 275 6.20 -18.81 15.03
C ALA A 275 5.55 -17.70 15.90
N ASN A 276 5.26 -18.00 17.17
CA ASN A 276 4.72 -17.08 18.15
C ASN A 276 5.70 -15.99 18.58
N GLU A 277 7.01 -16.28 18.61
CA GLU A 277 8.03 -15.31 19.01
C GLU A 277 8.31 -14.29 17.89
N VAL A 278 8.27 -14.77 16.64
CA VAL A 278 8.34 -13.92 15.44
C VAL A 278 7.06 -13.11 15.28
N LEU A 279 5.87 -13.72 15.45
CA LEU A 279 4.58 -13.00 15.47
C LEU A 279 4.64 -11.88 16.51
N GLY A 280 4.93 -12.19 17.77
CA GLY A 280 4.87 -11.19 18.84
C GLY A 280 5.87 -10.05 18.67
N ARG A 281 7.07 -10.31 18.12
CA ARG A 281 8.06 -9.23 17.87
C ARG A 281 7.63 -8.32 16.72
N VAL A 282 7.03 -8.89 15.67
CA VAL A 282 6.62 -8.13 14.49
C VAL A 282 5.26 -7.44 14.69
N GLU A 283 4.31 -8.08 15.37
CA GLU A 283 3.03 -7.50 15.79
C GLU A 283 3.26 -6.23 16.62
N ARG A 284 4.13 -6.29 17.64
CA ARG A 284 4.49 -5.10 18.43
C ARG A 284 5.17 -4.00 17.62
N GLY A 285 5.90 -4.36 16.56
CA GLY A 285 6.50 -3.39 15.64
C GLY A 285 5.46 -2.74 14.73
N PHE A 286 4.46 -3.52 14.32
CA PHE A 286 3.38 -3.12 13.44
C PHE A 286 2.29 -2.31 14.16
N GLU A 287 1.93 -2.66 15.39
CA GLU A 287 1.07 -1.86 16.26
C GLU A 287 1.64 -0.45 16.47
N ARG A 288 2.95 -0.34 16.74
CA ARG A 288 3.64 0.95 16.84
C ARG A 288 3.63 1.73 15.52
N ALA A 289 3.75 1.04 14.39
CA ALA A 289 3.66 1.67 13.07
C ALA A 289 2.23 2.17 12.79
N ALA A 290 1.21 1.35 13.10
CA ALA A 290 -0.21 1.70 12.99
C ALA A 290 -0.57 2.91 13.87
N GLU A 291 -0.13 2.93 15.13
CA GLU A 291 -0.28 4.08 16.03
C GLU A 291 0.39 5.35 15.48
N SER A 292 1.52 5.18 14.77
CA SER A 292 2.17 6.32 14.12
C SER A 292 1.42 6.78 12.87
N PHE A 293 0.88 5.88 12.07
CA PHE A 293 0.02 6.23 10.93
C PHE A 293 -1.23 6.99 11.39
N ASP A 294 -1.86 6.58 12.50
CA ASP A 294 -2.98 7.30 13.12
C ASP A 294 -2.57 8.69 13.67
N ARG A 295 -1.32 8.85 14.12
CA ARG A 295 -0.77 10.15 14.56
C ARG A 295 -0.49 11.07 13.37
N VAL A 296 0.07 10.54 12.29
CA VAL A 296 0.35 11.26 11.05
C VAL A 296 -0.95 11.62 10.32
N GLU A 297 -2.00 10.79 10.37
CA GLU A 297 -3.31 11.13 9.82
C GLU A 297 -3.98 12.27 10.61
N ARG A 298 -3.86 12.33 11.94
CA ARG A 298 -4.35 13.49 12.71
C ARG A 298 -3.65 14.80 12.32
N ILE A 299 -2.34 14.74 12.09
CA ILE A 299 -1.56 15.87 11.58
C ILE A 299 -1.91 16.16 10.11
N GLY A 300 -2.15 15.10 9.33
CA GLY A 300 -2.49 15.11 7.91
C GLY A 300 -3.90 15.62 7.62
N LEU A 301 -4.88 15.35 8.47
CA LEU A 301 -6.23 15.94 8.43
C LEU A 301 -6.17 17.44 8.78
N GLY A 302 -5.29 17.82 9.72
CA GLY A 302 -5.00 19.23 10.03
C GLY A 302 -4.29 19.94 8.87
N ALA A 303 -3.37 19.26 8.19
CA ALA A 303 -2.66 19.79 7.02
C ALA A 303 -3.53 19.80 5.76
N ALA A 304 -4.31 18.75 5.50
CA ALA A 304 -5.25 18.65 4.38
C ALA A 304 -6.34 19.71 4.46
N ASN A 305 -6.85 20.02 5.65
CA ASN A 305 -7.75 21.17 5.84
C ASN A 305 -7.08 22.52 5.49
N ARG A 306 -5.77 22.67 5.72
CA ARG A 306 -5.00 23.86 5.28
C ARG A 306 -4.70 23.82 3.78
N THR A 307 -4.41 22.65 3.22
CA THR A 307 -4.13 22.45 1.80
C THR A 307 -5.38 22.58 0.95
N ASP A 308 -6.56 22.19 1.42
CA ASP A 308 -7.84 22.40 0.71
C ASP A 308 -8.28 23.86 0.74
N ARG A 309 -8.00 24.58 1.84
CA ARG A 309 -8.13 26.06 1.86
C ARG A 309 -7.16 26.73 0.88
N ALA A 310 -5.93 26.23 0.77
CA ALA A 310 -4.95 26.72 -0.19
C ALA A 310 -5.28 26.33 -1.65
N LYS A 311 -5.78 25.13 -1.91
CA LYS A 311 -6.24 24.67 -3.24
C LYS A 311 -7.49 25.43 -3.70
N SER A 312 -8.39 25.79 -2.78
CA SER A 312 -9.55 26.64 -3.06
C SER A 312 -9.13 28.07 -3.46
N LEU A 313 -8.15 28.64 -2.75
CA LEU A 313 -7.55 29.93 -3.11
C LEU A 313 -6.80 29.87 -4.46
N TRP A 314 -6.02 28.81 -4.70
CA TRP A 314 -5.31 28.61 -5.97
C TRP A 314 -6.24 28.33 -7.15
N ALA A 315 -7.35 27.61 -6.97
CA ALA A 315 -8.34 27.40 -8.02
C ALA A 315 -9.06 28.70 -8.40
N THR A 316 -9.28 29.59 -7.42
CA THR A 316 -9.88 30.90 -7.67
C THR A 316 -8.90 31.83 -8.38
N VAL A 317 -7.64 31.90 -7.92
CA VAL A 317 -6.60 32.77 -8.52
C VAL A 317 -6.17 32.27 -9.90
N ALA A 318 -5.99 30.97 -10.10
CA ALA A 318 -5.68 30.38 -11.41
C ALA A 318 -6.85 30.56 -12.39
N GLY A 319 -8.10 30.49 -11.91
CA GLY A 319 -9.30 30.76 -12.71
C GLY A 319 -9.30 32.19 -13.25
N THR A 320 -9.01 33.19 -12.41
CA THR A 320 -8.96 34.60 -12.84
C THR A 320 -7.80 34.87 -13.79
N VAL A 321 -6.60 34.32 -13.50
CA VAL A 321 -5.42 34.47 -14.36
C VAL A 321 -5.64 33.83 -15.73
N TRP A 322 -6.24 32.63 -15.76
CA TRP A 322 -6.58 31.92 -16.99
C TRP A 322 -7.64 32.66 -17.83
N GLN A 323 -8.63 33.28 -17.18
CA GLN A 323 -9.63 34.13 -17.85
C GLN A 323 -9.00 35.38 -18.47
N THR A 324 -8.07 36.05 -17.77
CA THR A 324 -7.33 37.20 -18.35
C THR A 324 -6.41 36.79 -19.51
N LEU A 325 -5.85 35.58 -19.47
CA LEU A 325 -5.01 35.06 -20.55
C LEU A 325 -5.83 34.83 -21.84
N TRP A 326 -7.02 34.24 -21.72
CA TRP A 326 -7.91 34.06 -22.87
C TRP A 326 -8.47 35.37 -23.40
N ALA A 327 -8.78 36.34 -22.52
CA ALA A 327 -9.15 37.69 -22.90
C ALA A 327 -8.07 38.36 -23.77
N ALA A 328 -6.80 38.26 -23.36
CA ALA A 328 -5.67 38.81 -24.10
C ALA A 328 -5.43 38.08 -25.44
N VAL A 329 -5.54 36.75 -25.47
CA VAL A 329 -5.38 35.95 -26.69
C VAL A 329 -6.46 36.26 -27.73
N GLY A 330 -7.72 36.38 -27.31
CA GLY A 330 -8.79 36.69 -28.27
C GLY A 330 -8.80 38.15 -28.75
N LEU A 331 -8.21 39.08 -27.98
CA LEU A 331 -7.99 40.46 -28.43
C LEU A 331 -6.87 40.54 -29.49
N LEU A 332 -5.81 39.74 -29.34
CA LEU A 332 -4.71 39.63 -30.31
C LEU A 332 -5.09 38.83 -31.57
N ALA A 333 -6.06 37.92 -31.47
CA ALA A 333 -6.53 37.08 -32.58
C ALA A 333 -7.65 37.72 -33.42
N GLY A 334 -8.07 38.97 -33.14
CA GLY A 334 -9.05 39.70 -33.94
C GLY A 334 -10.45 39.05 -33.97
N LEU A 335 -10.82 38.30 -32.93
CA LEU A 335 -12.07 37.55 -32.91
C LEU A 335 -13.30 38.49 -32.92
N PRO A 336 -14.33 38.21 -33.75
CA PRO A 336 -15.55 39.00 -33.82
C PRO A 336 -16.28 39.09 -32.47
N ARG A 337 -16.94 40.22 -32.19
CA ARG A 337 -17.63 40.50 -30.91
C ARG A 337 -18.73 39.49 -30.60
N GLU A 338 -19.29 38.87 -31.63
CA GLU A 338 -20.32 37.84 -31.57
C GLU A 338 -19.80 36.57 -30.90
N VAL A 339 -18.53 36.21 -31.13
CA VAL A 339 -17.90 35.03 -30.50
C VAL A 339 -17.74 35.25 -29.00
N TRP A 340 -17.38 36.47 -28.59
CA TRP A 340 -17.28 36.85 -27.18
C TRP A 340 -18.61 36.79 -26.45
N LEU A 341 -19.70 37.24 -27.10
CA LEU A 341 -21.05 37.14 -26.55
C LEU A 341 -21.46 35.68 -26.35
N VAL A 342 -21.19 34.80 -27.32
CA VAL A 342 -21.49 33.36 -27.22
C VAL A 342 -20.70 32.72 -26.07
N VAL A 343 -19.41 33.01 -25.95
CA VAL A 343 -18.58 32.48 -24.86
C VAL A 343 -19.05 33.00 -23.49
N ALA A 344 -19.41 34.28 -23.38
CA ALA A 344 -19.92 34.86 -22.14
C ALA A 344 -21.25 34.23 -21.72
N VAL A 345 -22.16 33.96 -22.65
CA VAL A 345 -23.43 33.28 -22.38
C VAL A 345 -23.19 31.85 -21.92
N ILE A 346 -22.31 31.10 -22.60
CA ILE A 346 -21.96 29.73 -22.20
C ILE A 346 -21.35 29.71 -20.80
N ALA A 347 -20.42 30.63 -20.51
CA ALA A 347 -19.82 30.75 -19.18
C ALA A 347 -20.87 31.08 -18.10
N ALA A 348 -21.79 32.03 -18.36
CA ALA A 348 -22.87 32.37 -17.45
C ALA A 348 -23.80 31.18 -17.16
N VAL A 349 -24.12 30.38 -18.18
CA VAL A 349 -24.92 29.15 -18.02
C VAL A 349 -24.20 28.13 -17.13
N PHE A 350 -22.90 27.91 -17.33
CA PHE A 350 -22.13 27.00 -16.47
C PHE A 350 -22.02 27.51 -15.02
N THR A 351 -21.84 28.81 -14.83
CA THR A 351 -21.82 29.42 -13.48
C THR A 351 -23.16 29.27 -12.78
N LEU A 352 -24.28 29.51 -13.48
CA LEU A 352 -25.62 29.31 -12.93
C LEU A 352 -25.89 27.83 -12.57
N ALA A 353 -25.48 26.89 -13.43
CA ALA A 353 -25.59 25.46 -13.15
C ALA A 353 -24.75 25.04 -11.92
N TYR A 354 -23.55 25.60 -11.78
CA TYR A 354 -22.69 25.38 -10.61
C TYR A 354 -23.33 25.93 -9.33
N LEU A 355 -23.83 27.17 -9.35
CA LEU A 355 -24.49 27.79 -8.20
C LEU A 355 -25.76 27.03 -7.80
N TYR A 356 -26.58 26.62 -8.78
CA TYR A 356 -27.75 25.79 -8.53
C TYR A 356 -27.39 24.48 -7.83
N ARG A 357 -26.32 23.81 -8.28
CA ARG A 357 -25.81 22.59 -7.65
C ARG A 357 -25.33 22.83 -6.22
N GLN A 358 -24.62 23.94 -5.96
CA GLN A 358 -24.15 24.28 -4.62
C GLN A 358 -25.30 24.58 -3.66
N ILE A 359 -26.30 25.35 -4.08
CA ILE A 359 -27.49 25.65 -3.27
C ILE A 359 -28.29 24.38 -2.98
N THR A 360 -28.43 23.49 -3.96
CA THR A 360 -29.13 22.20 -3.80
C THR A 360 -28.41 21.30 -2.79
N LEU A 361 -27.07 21.22 -2.87
CA LEU A 361 -26.26 20.46 -1.92
C LEU A 361 -26.24 21.10 -0.52
N GLY A 362 -26.31 22.43 -0.41
CA GLY A 362 -26.44 23.15 0.84
C GLY A 362 -27.76 22.86 1.56
N ARG A 363 -28.88 22.96 0.83
CA ARG A 363 -30.21 22.63 1.38
C ARG A 363 -30.32 21.17 1.85
N LEU A 364 -29.66 20.23 1.14
CA LEU A 364 -29.60 18.83 1.55
C LEU A 364 -28.75 18.59 2.82
N ARG A 365 -27.82 19.49 3.14
CA ARG A 365 -27.05 19.45 4.40
C ARG A 365 -27.85 20.02 5.56
N GLU A 366 -28.52 21.16 5.37
CA GLU A 366 -29.38 21.78 6.38
C GLU A 366 -30.57 20.87 6.75
N LEU A 367 -31.18 20.20 5.76
CA LEU A 367 -32.23 19.19 5.99
C LEU A 367 -31.75 17.96 6.78
N LYS A 368 -30.44 17.69 6.79
CA LYS A 368 -29.83 16.56 7.50
C LYS A 368 -29.37 16.92 8.91
N GLU A 369 -29.26 18.22 9.22
CA GLU A 369 -28.93 18.72 10.56
C GLU A 369 -30.18 19.06 11.38
N THR A 370 -31.36 19.12 10.75
CA THR A 370 -32.65 19.43 11.41
C THR A 370 -33.51 18.18 11.67
N ILE A 371 -33.01 16.98 11.34
CA ILE A 371 -33.56 15.66 11.67
C ILE A 371 -32.51 14.94 12.51
#